data_AF-A0A9X8D3M1-F1
#
_entry.id   AF-A0A9X8D3M1-F1
#
_cell.length_a   1.000
_cell.length_b   1.000
_cell.length_c   1.000
_cell.angle_alpha   90.00
_cell.angle_beta   90.00
_cell.angle_gamma   90.00
#
_symmetry.space_group_name_H-M   'P 1'
#
loop_
_entity.id
_entity.type
_entity.pdbx_description
1 polymer ?
#
loop_
_entity_poly.entity_id
_entity_poly.type
_entity_poly.pdbx_seq_one_letter_code
_entity_poly.pdbx_strand_id
1 'polypeptide(L)'
;MIDTHLLALQLMAAQGALGAFDTLYHHEGTEALPRRGTAGRELAIHATRSSIYCALFLGLSAWAWHGAWAWVLLVVFGIEIVLTLWDFVVEDGSRLLPPTERVTHTVLAINAGAFIALLAMSAVGWADQPTAMVWQPHGWLSAFLALCGVGVGISGLRDGFAARALFKQQKQAQVRAVEAPVRFGTRPQQVLVTGGTGFIGQILVRHLLADGHAVTVWTRDARAAAWGFGGAVRCVQSLDQIPAADAIDVVVNLAGARILGQRWSARRQQQLLRSREGLTQQLVAWIAARPRKPWLLLSGSAIGYYGVQPQGDTAELAEDAPPQDIFMSTLCQRWERAAHAAVAHGVRVACLRFGFVLGHQGSLPQLLMPIQLGMGGRLGSGRQWLSWVHVHDLIRAIAHVWTVAEPDTGPADAQAFNVTAPGALSQEAFTRVAAGVLHRPCWMPTPAAPVKLLLGEQADLLLEGQRVVPAQLLRTGFQFMFPDARSALTDLCRPR
;
A
#
# COMPACT_ATOMS: atom_id res chain seq x y z
N MET A 1 23.93 -29.78 39.14
CA MET A 1 24.38 -29.36 37.79
C MET A 1 23.21 -28.69 37.11
N ILE A 2 23.44 -27.57 36.41
CA ILE A 2 22.40 -26.91 35.62
C ILE A 2 22.12 -27.81 34.41
N ASP A 3 20.85 -28.14 34.18
CA ASP A 3 20.44 -28.85 32.97
C ASP A 3 20.49 -27.87 31.79
N THR A 4 21.60 -27.94 31.05
CA THR A 4 21.87 -27.05 29.91
C THR A 4 20.87 -27.25 28.78
N HIS A 5 20.32 -28.46 28.63
CA HIS A 5 19.32 -28.78 27.62
C HIS A 5 17.98 -28.13 27.97
N LEU A 6 17.52 -28.29 29.22
CA LEU A 6 16.30 -27.63 29.68
C LEU A 6 16.40 -26.10 29.58
N LEU A 7 17.56 -25.53 29.97
CA LEU A 7 17.79 -24.09 29.85
C LEU A 7 17.78 -23.64 28.38
N ALA A 8 18.36 -24.42 27.46
CA ALA A 8 18.29 -24.13 26.03
C ALA A 8 16.83 -24.11 25.52
N LEU A 9 16.01 -25.08 25.92
CA LEU A 9 14.58 -25.10 25.55
C LEU A 9 13.79 -23.92 26.13
N GLN A 10 14.13 -23.45 27.33
CA GLN A 10 13.54 -22.26 27.93
C GLN A 10 13.91 -20.98 27.15
N LEU A 11 15.17 -20.84 26.74
CA LEU A 11 15.60 -19.73 25.88
C LEU A 11 14.96 -19.81 24.49
N MET A 12 14.75 -21.02 23.95
CA MET A 12 14.02 -21.22 22.71
C MET A 12 12.55 -20.80 22.83
N ALA A 13 11.90 -21.07 23.97
CA ALA A 13 10.55 -20.59 24.24
C ALA A 13 10.50 -19.07 24.32
N ALA A 14 11.46 -18.44 24.99
CA ALA A 14 11.61 -16.98 25.00
C ALA A 14 11.83 -16.43 23.57
N GLN A 15 12.64 -17.12 22.75
CA GLN A 15 12.85 -16.78 21.34
C GLN A 15 11.53 -16.83 20.56
N GLY A 16 10.71 -17.87 20.77
CA GLY A 16 9.40 -18.01 20.14
C GLY A 16 8.45 -16.87 20.50
N ALA A 17 8.41 -16.47 21.77
CA ALA A 17 7.59 -15.35 22.22
C ALA A 17 8.06 -14.00 21.66
N LEU A 18 9.37 -13.74 21.67
CA LEU A 18 9.95 -12.52 21.11
C LEU A 18 9.78 -12.43 19.59
N GLY A 19 9.98 -13.55 18.87
CA GLY A 19 9.78 -13.61 17.42
C GLY A 19 8.32 -13.42 17.02
N ALA A 20 7.37 -13.93 17.82
CA ALA A 20 5.94 -13.68 17.62
C ALA A 20 5.60 -12.20 17.85
N PHE A 21 6.17 -11.57 18.88
CA PHE A 21 5.99 -10.14 19.12
C PHE A 21 6.52 -9.31 17.95
N ASP A 22 7.73 -9.59 17.49
CA ASP A 22 8.38 -8.91 16.36
C ASP A 22 7.54 -9.02 15.08
N THR A 23 7.07 -10.23 14.76
CA THR A 23 6.20 -10.47 13.59
C THR A 23 4.88 -9.69 13.70
N LEU A 24 4.19 -9.75 14.84
CA LEU A 24 2.86 -9.15 15.00
C LEU A 24 2.93 -7.62 15.14
N TYR A 25 3.92 -7.11 15.88
CA TYR A 25 4.03 -5.69 16.18
C TYR A 25 4.80 -4.93 15.11
N HIS A 26 5.99 -5.41 14.73
CA HIS A 26 6.85 -4.74 13.77
C HIS A 26 6.41 -5.03 12.34
N HIS A 27 6.42 -6.30 11.93
CA HIS A 27 6.18 -6.67 10.52
C HIS A 27 4.73 -6.42 10.08
N GLU A 28 3.75 -6.76 10.92
CA GLU A 28 2.33 -6.62 10.59
C GLU A 28 1.75 -5.27 11.02
N GLY A 29 2.01 -4.86 12.25
CA GLY A 29 1.37 -3.70 12.87
C GLY A 29 1.92 -2.37 12.37
N THR A 30 3.22 -2.14 12.59
CA THR A 30 3.85 -0.84 12.37
C THR A 30 4.36 -0.67 10.94
N GLU A 31 5.05 -1.66 10.39
CA GLU A 31 5.67 -1.58 9.06
C GLU A 31 4.77 -2.10 7.93
N ALA A 32 3.87 -3.04 8.25
CA ALA A 32 2.96 -3.69 7.30
C ALA A 32 3.71 -4.19 6.03
N LEU A 33 4.83 -4.90 6.25
CA LEU A 33 5.76 -5.38 5.22
C LEU A 33 5.10 -6.00 3.98
N PRO A 34 4.09 -6.90 4.10
CA PRO A 34 3.40 -7.49 2.95
C PRO A 34 2.73 -6.48 2.00
N ARG A 35 2.53 -5.24 2.45
CA ARG A 35 1.91 -4.16 1.67
C ARG A 35 2.94 -3.18 1.10
N ARG A 36 4.22 -3.34 1.44
CA ARG A 36 5.30 -2.46 1.00
C ARG A 36 5.91 -3.00 -0.30
N GLY A 37 5.80 -2.23 -1.37
CA GLY A 37 6.21 -2.65 -2.72
C GLY A 37 7.69 -3.09 -2.86
N THR A 38 8.56 -2.69 -1.92
CA THR A 38 9.99 -3.00 -1.91
C THR A 38 10.36 -4.20 -1.02
N ALA A 39 9.44 -4.71 -0.20
CA ALA A 39 9.71 -5.74 0.81
C ALA A 39 9.83 -7.18 0.27
N GLY A 40 9.76 -7.38 -1.05
CA GLY A 40 9.72 -8.74 -1.62
C GLY A 40 10.93 -9.62 -1.25
N ARG A 41 12.14 -9.04 -1.22
CA ARG A 41 13.36 -9.76 -0.84
C ARG A 41 13.40 -10.11 0.64
N GLU A 42 13.07 -9.14 1.48
CA GLU A 42 12.98 -9.28 2.93
C GLU A 42 11.97 -10.38 3.31
N LEU A 43 10.75 -10.34 2.78
CA LEU A 43 9.74 -11.37 3.02
C LEU A 43 10.14 -12.77 2.52
N ALA A 44 10.94 -12.86 1.44
CA ALA A 44 11.44 -14.15 0.97
C ALA A 44 12.49 -14.75 1.93
N ILE A 45 13.35 -13.90 2.50
CA ILE A 45 14.32 -14.30 3.52
C ILE A 45 13.58 -14.72 4.79
N HIS A 46 12.61 -13.92 5.25
CA HIS A 46 11.76 -14.25 6.40
C HIS A 46 11.00 -15.56 6.22
N ALA A 47 10.45 -15.83 5.03
CA ALA A 47 9.79 -17.10 4.72
C ALA A 47 10.74 -18.30 4.79
N THR A 48 11.98 -18.13 4.31
CA THR A 48 13.02 -19.16 4.34
C THR A 48 13.44 -19.46 5.78
N ARG A 49 13.76 -18.42 6.55
CA ARG A 49 14.11 -18.52 7.98
C ARG A 49 12.97 -19.14 8.79
N SER A 50 11.74 -18.70 8.56
CA SER A 50 10.54 -19.24 9.23
C SER A 50 10.33 -20.72 8.97
N SER A 51 10.69 -21.21 7.77
CA SER A 51 10.62 -22.64 7.44
C SER A 51 11.66 -23.45 8.24
N ILE A 52 12.87 -22.91 8.41
CA ILE A 52 13.92 -23.51 9.25
C ILE A 52 13.48 -23.49 10.72
N TYR A 53 13.00 -22.36 11.22
CA TYR A 53 12.49 -22.27 12.59
C TYR A 53 11.31 -23.20 12.84
N CYS A 54 10.37 -23.35 11.91
CA CYS A 54 9.27 -24.31 12.02
C CYS A 54 9.80 -25.73 12.27
N ALA A 55 10.76 -26.17 11.46
CA ALA A 55 11.40 -27.47 11.62
C ALA A 55 12.15 -27.60 12.96
N LEU A 56 12.90 -26.57 13.37
CA LEU A 56 13.63 -26.55 14.63
C LEU A 56 12.69 -26.59 15.84
N PHE A 57 11.65 -25.75 15.89
CA PHE A 57 10.69 -25.70 16.99
C PHE A 57 9.92 -27.01 17.13
N LEU A 58 9.41 -27.58 16.03
CA LEU A 58 8.73 -28.87 16.06
C LEU A 58 9.70 -30.00 16.45
N GLY A 59 10.90 -29.99 15.87
CA GLY A 59 11.94 -30.98 16.12
C GLY A 59 12.45 -30.99 17.55
N LEU A 60 12.75 -29.84 18.12
CA LEU A 60 13.29 -29.70 19.48
C LEU A 60 12.20 -29.65 20.55
N SER A 61 10.92 -29.57 20.15
CA SER A 61 9.81 -29.54 21.10
C SER A 61 9.80 -30.77 22.02
N ALA A 62 10.05 -31.97 21.47
CA ALA A 62 9.92 -33.22 22.20
C ALA A 62 10.91 -34.30 21.74
N TRP A 63 11.93 -33.96 20.94
CA TRP A 63 12.87 -34.95 20.41
C TRP A 63 14.32 -34.55 20.65
N ALA A 64 15.12 -35.53 21.09
CA ALA A 64 16.58 -35.46 21.12
C ALA A 64 17.16 -36.04 19.83
N TRP A 65 18.13 -35.34 19.26
CA TRP A 65 18.68 -35.59 17.92
C TRP A 65 20.01 -36.32 18.05
N HIS A 66 19.99 -37.65 18.22
CA HIS A 66 21.18 -38.45 18.48
C HIS A 66 21.97 -38.82 17.21
N GLY A 67 23.27 -39.06 17.37
CA GLY A 67 24.20 -39.49 16.32
C GLY A 67 24.29 -38.49 15.17
N ALA A 68 24.12 -38.95 13.93
CA ALA A 68 24.22 -38.10 12.75
C ALA A 68 23.23 -36.92 12.76
N TRP A 69 22.07 -37.07 13.41
CA TRP A 69 21.08 -35.99 13.52
C TRP A 69 21.57 -34.80 14.35
N ALA A 70 22.45 -35.01 15.33
CA ALA A 70 23.08 -33.92 16.10
C ALA A 70 23.92 -33.01 15.19
N TRP A 71 24.67 -33.61 14.25
CA TRP A 71 25.48 -32.86 13.28
C TRP A 71 24.62 -32.11 12.27
N VAL A 72 23.54 -32.73 11.78
CA VAL A 72 22.56 -32.05 10.91
C VAL A 72 21.99 -30.83 11.63
N LEU A 73 21.63 -30.97 12.91
CA LEU A 73 21.12 -29.86 13.71
C LEU A 73 22.13 -28.71 13.82
N LEU A 74 23.41 -28.99 14.07
CA LEU A 74 24.47 -27.96 14.11
C LEU A 74 24.66 -27.26 12.76
N VAL A 75 24.61 -28.01 11.65
CA VAL A 75 24.68 -27.42 10.30
C VAL A 75 23.50 -26.50 10.04
N VAL A 76 22.28 -26.90 10.43
CA VAL A 76 21.08 -26.07 10.31
C VAL A 76 21.23 -24.77 11.11
N PHE A 77 21.80 -24.81 12.31
CA PHE A 77 22.11 -23.58 13.06
C PHE A 77 23.15 -22.70 12.37
N GLY A 78 24.19 -23.29 11.77
CA GLY A 78 25.17 -22.54 10.98
C GLY A 78 24.53 -21.80 9.80
N ILE A 79 23.62 -22.47 9.08
CA ILE A 79 22.84 -21.85 7.99
C ILE A 79 21.98 -20.71 8.55
N GLU A 80 21.29 -20.93 9.68
CA GLU A 80 20.42 -19.90 10.26
C GLU A 80 21.20 -18.67 10.71
N ILE A 81 22.42 -18.83 11.25
CA ILE A 81 23.29 -17.68 11.59
C ILE A 81 23.62 -16.87 10.33
N VAL A 82 23.99 -17.53 9.23
CA VAL A 82 24.30 -16.85 7.96
C VAL A 82 23.07 -16.14 7.40
N LEU A 83 21.90 -16.80 7.41
CA LEU A 83 20.65 -16.19 6.97
C LEU A 83 20.25 -14.99 7.84
N THR A 84 20.43 -15.08 9.17
CA THR A 84 20.16 -13.98 10.10
C THR A 84 21.06 -12.79 9.81
N LEU A 85 22.37 -13.01 9.58
CA LEU A 85 23.30 -11.94 9.21
C LEU A 85 22.96 -11.33 7.84
N TRP A 86 22.57 -12.15 6.87
CA TRP A 86 22.15 -11.66 5.56
C TRP A 86 20.87 -10.81 5.67
N ASP A 87 19.91 -11.24 6.48
CA ASP A 87 18.67 -10.49 6.72
C ASP A 87 18.97 -9.07 7.22
N PHE A 88 19.85 -8.92 8.21
CA PHE A 88 20.31 -7.60 8.70
C PHE A 88 20.84 -6.69 7.57
N VAL A 89 21.64 -7.25 6.65
CA VAL A 89 22.20 -6.49 5.53
C VAL A 89 21.11 -6.07 4.54
N VAL A 90 20.13 -6.96 4.29
CA VAL A 90 19.03 -6.68 3.36
C VAL A 90 18.06 -5.67 3.95
N GLU A 91 17.73 -5.77 5.23
CA GLU A 91 16.85 -4.86 5.95
C GLU A 91 17.42 -3.44 6.00
N ASP A 92 18.69 -3.28 6.37
CA ASP A 92 19.34 -1.96 6.45
C ASP A 92 19.46 -1.30 5.05
N GLY A 93 19.61 -2.12 4.01
CA GLY A 93 19.56 -1.65 2.62
C GLY A 93 18.15 -1.32 2.11
N SER A 94 17.12 -2.02 2.59
CA SER A 94 15.74 -1.88 2.08
C SER A 94 15.01 -0.69 2.70
N ARG A 95 15.28 -0.37 3.98
CA ARG A 95 14.58 0.68 4.73
C ARG A 95 15.38 1.16 5.94
N LEU A 96 14.94 2.28 6.51
CA LEU A 96 15.42 2.75 7.80
C LEU A 96 14.69 1.99 8.92
N LEU A 97 15.45 1.22 9.70
CA LEU A 97 14.92 0.47 10.83
C LEU A 97 14.55 1.40 12.02
N PRO A 98 13.30 1.34 12.51
CA PRO A 98 12.90 2.00 13.75
C PRO A 98 13.83 1.65 14.91
N PRO A 99 14.06 2.56 15.87
CA PRO A 99 14.91 2.27 17.03
C PRO A 99 14.41 1.06 17.84
N THR A 100 13.09 0.89 17.96
CA THR A 100 12.48 -0.24 18.68
C THR A 100 12.75 -1.58 18.01
N GLU A 101 12.67 -1.63 16.67
CA GLU A 101 12.96 -2.83 15.87
C GLU A 101 14.43 -3.24 16.04
N ARG A 102 15.36 -2.27 15.99
CA ARG A 102 16.79 -2.53 16.25
C ARG A 102 17.06 -3.12 17.63
N VAL A 103 16.37 -2.61 18.66
CA VAL A 103 16.48 -3.16 20.02
C VAL A 103 15.93 -4.59 20.07
N THR A 104 14.75 -4.83 19.51
CA THR A 104 14.16 -6.19 19.44
C THR A 104 15.08 -7.17 18.73
N HIS A 105 15.63 -6.81 17.56
CA HIS A 105 16.57 -7.65 16.81
C HIS A 105 17.84 -7.95 17.61
N THR A 106 18.36 -6.97 18.35
CA THR A 106 19.55 -7.15 19.21
C THR A 106 19.26 -8.15 20.32
N VAL A 107 18.12 -8.03 20.99
CA VAL A 107 17.70 -8.96 22.06
C VAL A 107 17.48 -10.37 21.50
N LEU A 108 16.81 -10.49 20.35
CA LEU A 108 16.61 -11.76 19.65
C LEU A 108 17.93 -12.43 19.28
N ALA A 109 18.93 -11.67 18.79
CA ALA A 109 20.24 -12.20 18.42
C ALA A 109 21.03 -12.69 19.64
N ILE A 110 21.01 -11.95 20.75
CA ILE A 110 21.67 -12.35 22.00
C ILE A 110 21.03 -13.64 22.55
N ASN A 111 19.70 -13.69 22.63
CA ASN A 111 18.99 -14.87 23.13
C ASN A 111 19.19 -16.08 22.21
N ALA A 112 19.14 -15.91 20.89
CA ALA A 112 19.43 -16.96 19.92
C ALA A 112 20.86 -17.49 20.07
N GLY A 113 21.85 -16.62 20.23
CA GLY A 113 23.25 -17.01 20.45
C GLY A 113 23.42 -17.86 21.71
N ALA A 114 22.80 -17.45 22.83
CA ALA A 114 22.83 -18.20 24.08
C ALA A 114 22.14 -19.58 23.95
N PHE A 115 20.97 -19.62 23.32
CA PHE A 115 20.25 -20.85 23.01
C PHE A 115 21.09 -21.82 22.16
N ILE A 116 21.63 -21.34 21.03
CA ILE A 116 22.44 -22.15 20.11
C ILE A 116 23.69 -22.67 20.81
N ALA A 117 24.36 -21.86 21.62
CA ALA A 117 25.55 -22.28 22.35
C ALA A 117 25.25 -23.41 23.36
N LEU A 118 24.21 -23.27 24.18
CA LEU A 118 23.82 -24.28 25.16
C LEU A 118 23.34 -25.58 24.49
N LEU A 119 22.62 -25.47 23.38
CA LEU A 119 22.16 -26.62 22.63
C LEU A 119 23.33 -27.30 21.91
N ALA A 120 24.31 -26.55 21.39
CA ALA A 120 25.52 -27.11 20.78
C ALA A 120 26.35 -27.91 21.79
N MET A 121 26.47 -27.43 23.03
CA MET A 121 27.11 -28.19 24.10
C MET A 121 26.39 -29.53 24.36
N SER A 122 25.05 -29.52 24.30
CA SER A 122 24.22 -30.72 24.47
C SER A 122 24.33 -31.66 23.26
N ALA A 123 24.43 -31.10 22.06
CA ALA A 123 24.53 -31.83 20.79
C ALA A 123 25.83 -32.64 20.68
N VAL A 124 26.94 -32.20 21.30
CA VAL A 124 28.18 -33.00 21.37
C VAL A 124 27.92 -34.33 22.08
N GLY A 125 27.23 -34.31 23.22
CA GLY A 125 26.87 -35.54 23.94
C GLY A 125 25.87 -36.40 23.18
N TRP A 126 24.98 -35.80 22.38
CA TRP A 126 24.07 -36.52 21.49
C TRP A 126 24.77 -37.15 20.29
N ALA A 127 25.83 -36.53 19.78
CA ALA A 127 26.58 -37.04 18.63
C ALA A 127 27.28 -38.38 18.91
N ASP A 128 27.64 -38.63 20.17
CA ASP A 128 28.25 -39.89 20.61
C ASP A 128 27.24 -41.04 20.78
N GLN A 129 25.94 -40.74 20.72
CA GLN A 129 24.86 -41.73 20.81
C GLN A 129 24.55 -42.36 19.44
N PRO A 130 23.97 -43.58 19.39
CA PRO A 130 23.48 -44.16 18.14
C PRO A 130 22.48 -43.23 17.43
N THR A 131 22.58 -43.15 16.10
CA THR A 131 21.73 -42.25 15.30
C THR A 131 20.26 -42.59 15.47
N ALA A 132 19.52 -41.71 16.14
CA ALA A 132 18.10 -41.89 16.43
C ALA A 132 17.45 -40.55 16.77
N MET A 133 16.14 -40.47 16.56
CA MET A 133 15.29 -39.40 17.11
C MET A 133 14.61 -39.96 18.35
N VAL A 134 15.02 -39.49 19.53
CA VAL A 134 14.53 -40.03 20.80
C VAL A 134 13.45 -39.13 21.37
N TRP A 135 12.28 -39.69 21.64
CA TRP A 135 11.16 -38.97 22.24
C TRP A 135 11.48 -38.61 23.70
N GLN A 136 11.56 -37.30 23.99
CA GLN A 136 11.89 -36.73 25.29
C GLN A 136 11.08 -35.44 25.53
N PRO A 137 9.81 -35.55 25.93
CA PRO A 137 8.95 -34.40 26.17
C PRO A 137 9.22 -33.72 27.53
N HIS A 138 8.99 -32.41 27.57
CA HIS A 138 9.20 -31.52 28.72
C HIS A 138 7.87 -30.88 29.18
N GLY A 139 6.77 -31.62 29.06
CA GLY A 139 5.43 -31.20 29.48
C GLY A 139 4.92 -29.98 28.71
N TRP A 140 4.50 -28.94 29.44
CA TRP A 140 3.93 -27.72 28.84
C TRP A 140 4.91 -27.01 27.89
N LEU A 141 6.22 -27.10 28.17
CA LEU A 141 7.25 -26.45 27.37
C LEU A 141 7.29 -27.03 25.96
N SER A 142 7.19 -28.36 25.84
CA SER A 142 7.09 -29.05 24.54
C SER A 142 5.86 -28.61 23.75
N ALA A 143 4.70 -28.54 24.42
CA ALA A 143 3.47 -28.11 23.78
C ALA A 143 3.57 -26.66 23.29
N PHE A 144 4.16 -25.78 24.10
CA PHE A 144 4.38 -24.37 23.74
C PHE A 144 5.35 -24.24 22.56
N LEU A 145 6.49 -24.94 22.57
CA LEU A 145 7.45 -24.93 21.46
C LEU A 145 6.84 -25.46 20.17
N ALA A 146 6.05 -26.54 20.24
CA ALA A 146 5.33 -27.06 19.07
C ALA A 146 4.34 -26.03 18.52
N LEU A 147 3.61 -25.33 19.39
CA LEU A 147 2.72 -24.24 18.99
C LEU A 147 3.48 -23.08 18.32
N CYS A 148 4.63 -22.68 18.87
CA CYS A 148 5.51 -21.71 18.23
C CYS A 148 5.96 -22.18 16.83
N GLY A 149 6.31 -23.46 16.69
CA GLY A 149 6.67 -24.08 15.41
C GLY A 149 5.57 -24.00 14.36
N VAL A 150 4.34 -24.34 14.74
CA VAL A 150 3.17 -24.19 13.86
C VAL A 150 2.93 -22.71 13.52
N GLY A 151 3.00 -21.81 14.51
CA GLY A 151 2.78 -20.38 14.31
C GLY A 151 3.78 -19.76 13.33
N VAL A 152 5.08 -20.01 13.52
CA VAL A 152 6.14 -19.52 12.62
C VAL A 152 6.03 -20.15 11.24
N GLY A 153 5.63 -21.42 11.13
CA GLY A 153 5.36 -22.07 9.85
C GLY A 153 4.23 -21.39 9.07
N ILE A 154 3.12 -21.06 9.73
CA ILE A 154 2.01 -20.32 9.11
C ILE A 154 2.46 -18.92 8.67
N SER A 155 3.23 -18.21 9.51
CA SER A 155 3.80 -16.90 9.15
C SER A 155 4.73 -17.01 7.94
N GLY A 156 5.61 -18.00 7.91
CA GLY A 156 6.55 -18.21 6.80
C GLY A 156 5.87 -18.50 5.47
N LEU A 157 4.82 -19.33 5.48
CA LEU A 157 4.01 -19.56 4.27
C LEU A 157 3.37 -18.27 3.77
N ARG A 158 2.78 -17.47 4.68
CA ARG A 158 2.20 -16.17 4.34
C ARG A 158 3.24 -15.24 3.71
N ASP A 159 4.41 -15.13 4.32
CA ASP A 159 5.47 -14.24 3.85
C ASP A 159 6.00 -14.70 2.48
N GLY A 160 6.11 -16.00 2.26
CA GLY A 160 6.45 -16.57 0.95
C GLY A 160 5.44 -16.22 -0.14
N PHE A 161 4.13 -16.29 0.17
CA PHE A 161 3.08 -15.85 -0.76
C PHE A 161 3.15 -14.34 -1.03
N ALA A 162 3.38 -13.53 0.01
CA ALA A 162 3.51 -12.07 -0.12
C ALA A 162 4.74 -11.69 -0.95
N ALA A 163 5.90 -12.29 -0.70
CA ALA A 163 7.14 -12.08 -1.45
C ALA A 163 6.95 -12.40 -2.94
N ARG A 164 6.34 -13.55 -3.25
CA ARG A 164 6.04 -13.95 -4.62
C ARG A 164 5.11 -12.95 -5.33
N ALA A 165 4.10 -12.46 -4.62
CA ALA A 165 3.20 -11.44 -5.16
C ALA A 165 3.94 -10.12 -5.46
N LEU A 166 4.82 -9.68 -4.55
CA LEU A 166 5.60 -8.44 -4.72
C LEU A 166 6.61 -8.54 -5.87
N PHE A 167 7.36 -9.64 -5.97
CA PHE A 167 8.28 -9.84 -7.09
C PHE A 167 7.58 -9.85 -8.44
N LYS A 168 6.38 -10.44 -8.49
CA LYS A 168 5.54 -10.41 -9.68
C LYS A 168 5.12 -8.98 -10.04
N GLN A 169 4.68 -8.18 -9.06
CA GLN A 169 4.34 -6.77 -9.27
C GLN A 169 5.54 -5.95 -9.77
N GLN A 170 6.73 -6.14 -9.19
CA GLN A 170 7.94 -5.43 -9.60
C GLN A 170 8.33 -5.76 -11.04
N LYS A 171 8.34 -7.05 -11.40
CA LYS A 171 8.62 -7.49 -12.77
C LYS A 171 7.61 -6.93 -13.77
N GLN A 172 6.33 -6.86 -13.40
CA GLN A 172 5.28 -6.27 -14.24
C GLN A 172 5.47 -4.75 -14.41
N ALA A 173 5.80 -4.03 -13.34
CA ALA A 173 6.10 -2.60 -13.42
C ALA A 173 7.30 -2.32 -14.34
N GLN A 174 8.31 -3.18 -14.31
CA GLN A 174 9.48 -3.07 -15.18
C GLN A 174 9.14 -3.37 -16.65
N VAL A 175 8.30 -4.36 -16.93
CA VAL A 175 7.84 -4.69 -18.30
C VAL A 175 6.89 -3.62 -18.85
N ARG A 176 6.06 -2.99 -18.01
CA ARG A 176 5.15 -1.90 -18.44
C ARG A 176 5.81 -0.54 -18.59
N ALA A 177 6.97 -0.32 -17.97
CA ALA A 177 7.77 0.87 -18.26
C ALA A 177 8.22 0.95 -19.74
N VAL A 178 7.97 -0.11 -20.53
CA VAL A 178 8.18 -0.18 -21.99
C VAL A 178 6.96 0.34 -22.78
N GLU A 179 5.82 0.64 -22.16
CA GLU A 179 4.72 1.37 -22.81
C GLU A 179 5.11 2.84 -23.07
N ALA A 180 4.51 3.45 -24.10
CA ALA A 180 4.86 4.79 -24.57
C ALA A 180 4.94 5.80 -23.39
N PRO A 181 6.01 6.61 -23.31
CA PRO A 181 6.20 7.53 -22.20
C PRO A 181 5.03 8.51 -22.12
N VAL A 182 4.46 8.64 -20.93
CA VAL A 182 3.44 9.66 -20.64
C VAL A 182 4.12 11.03 -20.67
N ARG A 183 3.68 11.91 -21.57
CA ARG A 183 4.21 13.27 -21.73
C ARG A 183 3.36 14.29 -20.96
N PHE A 184 3.98 15.09 -20.11
CA PHE A 184 3.35 16.17 -19.33
C PHE A 184 3.76 17.52 -19.92
N GLY A 185 2.90 18.06 -20.79
CA GLY A 185 3.18 19.31 -21.47
C GLY A 185 4.32 19.21 -22.49
N THR A 186 4.86 20.37 -22.86
CA THR A 186 5.77 20.51 -24.02
C THR A 186 7.24 20.66 -23.67
N ARG A 187 7.57 20.89 -22.40
CA ARG A 187 8.94 21.17 -21.94
C ARG A 187 9.18 20.67 -20.52
N PRO A 188 10.45 20.46 -20.11
CA PRO A 188 10.80 20.21 -18.72
C PRO A 188 10.35 21.34 -17.79
N GLN A 189 9.84 20.97 -16.61
CA GLN A 189 9.23 21.88 -15.62
C GLN A 189 9.66 21.48 -14.21
N GLN A 190 9.60 22.42 -13.27
CA GLN A 190 9.80 22.16 -11.85
C GLN A 190 8.46 21.86 -11.16
N VAL A 191 8.32 20.67 -10.58
CA VAL A 191 7.04 20.15 -10.10
C VAL A 191 7.09 19.91 -8.60
N LEU A 192 6.18 20.54 -7.86
CA LEU A 192 5.94 20.23 -6.45
C LEU A 192 4.83 19.19 -6.34
N VAL A 193 5.12 18.04 -5.75
CA VAL A 193 4.15 16.96 -5.53
C VAL A 193 3.90 16.78 -4.03
N THR A 194 2.66 16.96 -3.59
CA THR A 194 2.21 16.54 -2.25
C THR A 194 1.67 15.11 -2.33
N GLY A 195 1.85 14.31 -1.28
CA GLY A 195 1.41 12.91 -1.31
C GLY A 195 2.20 12.04 -2.30
N GLY A 196 3.40 12.48 -2.71
CA GLY A 196 4.26 11.78 -3.66
C GLY A 196 4.66 10.37 -3.20
N THR A 197 4.66 10.09 -1.89
CA THR A 197 4.92 8.75 -1.34
C THR A 197 3.69 7.83 -1.33
N GLY A 198 2.51 8.32 -1.70
CA GLY A 198 1.28 7.53 -1.80
C GLY A 198 1.23 6.67 -3.06
N PHE A 199 0.21 5.81 -3.17
CA PHE A 199 0.02 4.91 -4.31
C PHE A 199 0.06 5.64 -5.67
N ILE A 200 -0.82 6.63 -5.88
CA ILE A 200 -0.85 7.42 -7.12
C ILE A 200 0.42 8.28 -7.25
N GLY A 201 0.84 8.90 -6.14
CA GLY A 201 1.99 9.81 -6.10
C GLY A 201 3.29 9.16 -6.55
N GLN A 202 3.59 7.93 -6.12
CA GLN A 202 4.83 7.24 -6.50
C GLN A 202 4.88 6.96 -8.01
N ILE A 203 3.73 6.60 -8.60
CA ILE A 203 3.61 6.35 -10.03
C ILE A 203 3.76 7.66 -10.80
N LEU A 204 3.08 8.72 -10.37
CA LEU A 204 3.18 10.05 -10.97
C LEU A 204 4.63 10.57 -10.95
N VAL A 205 5.31 10.53 -9.80
CA VAL A 205 6.69 11.01 -9.67
C VAL A 205 7.63 10.28 -10.62
N ARG A 206 7.49 8.95 -10.77
CA ARG A 206 8.31 8.17 -11.70
C ARG A 206 8.06 8.58 -13.16
N HIS A 207 6.80 8.82 -13.54
CA HIS A 207 6.49 9.30 -14.89
C HIS A 207 7.00 10.73 -15.13
N LEU A 208 6.88 11.63 -14.15
CA LEU A 208 7.42 12.98 -14.25
C LEU A 208 8.95 12.97 -14.43
N LEU A 209 9.67 12.15 -13.67
CA LEU A 209 11.11 11.99 -13.81
C LEU A 209 11.49 11.39 -15.17
N ALA A 210 10.77 10.36 -15.62
CA ALA A 210 11.02 9.72 -16.92
C ALA A 210 10.75 10.67 -18.10
N ASP A 211 9.85 11.63 -17.92
CA ASP A 211 9.56 12.68 -18.90
C ASP A 211 10.52 13.89 -18.82
N GLY A 212 11.46 13.88 -17.86
CA GLY A 212 12.52 14.88 -17.73
C GLY A 212 12.17 16.06 -16.82
N HIS A 213 11.07 16.01 -16.07
CA HIS A 213 10.74 17.03 -15.07
C HIS A 213 11.59 16.87 -13.81
N ALA A 214 11.88 18.01 -13.16
CA ALA A 214 12.50 18.02 -11.85
C ALA A 214 11.40 18.03 -10.78
N VAL A 215 11.50 17.12 -9.82
CA VAL A 215 10.43 16.88 -8.84
C VAL A 215 10.90 17.21 -7.43
N THR A 216 10.11 18.03 -6.74
CA THR A 216 10.18 18.23 -5.29
C THR A 216 8.96 17.56 -4.63
N VAL A 217 9.19 16.71 -3.64
CA VAL A 217 8.14 16.03 -2.89
C VAL A 217 7.99 16.65 -1.51
N TRP A 218 6.80 17.16 -1.19
CA TRP A 218 6.46 17.57 0.17
C TRP A 218 5.86 16.39 0.94
N THR A 219 6.55 15.97 2.00
CA THR A 219 6.25 14.75 2.75
C THR A 219 6.52 14.93 4.24
N ARG A 220 5.86 14.13 5.09
CA ARG A 220 6.10 14.13 6.55
C ARG A 220 7.46 13.54 6.90
N ASP A 221 7.96 12.60 6.09
CA ASP A 221 9.25 11.95 6.26
C ASP A 221 10.07 12.12 4.97
N ALA A 222 10.94 13.13 4.95
CA ALA A 222 11.76 13.43 3.77
C ALA A 222 12.88 12.41 3.58
N ARG A 223 13.42 11.85 4.66
CA ARG A 223 14.52 10.89 4.59
C ARG A 223 14.05 9.57 3.98
N ALA A 224 12.93 9.03 4.47
CA ALA A 224 12.35 7.81 3.90
C ALA A 224 11.90 8.00 2.44
N ALA A 225 11.36 9.18 2.10
CA ALA A 225 10.97 9.49 0.73
C ALA A 225 12.18 9.58 -0.21
N ALA A 226 13.25 10.27 0.19
CA ALA A 226 14.48 10.37 -0.59
C ALA A 226 15.08 8.98 -0.86
N TRP A 227 15.08 8.10 0.15
CA TRP A 227 15.49 6.70 -0.01
C TRP A 227 14.60 5.95 -1.00
N GLY A 228 13.27 6.06 -0.86
CA GLY A 228 12.31 5.37 -1.73
C GLY A 228 12.36 5.80 -3.20
N PHE A 229 12.86 6.99 -3.49
CA PHE A 229 13.09 7.50 -4.84
C PHE A 229 14.56 7.43 -5.30
N GLY A 230 15.44 6.76 -4.54
CA GLY A 230 16.84 6.59 -4.90
C GLY A 230 17.62 7.90 -5.01
N GLY A 231 17.24 8.92 -4.25
CA GLY A 231 17.84 10.25 -4.30
C GLY A 231 17.51 11.08 -5.54
N ALA A 232 16.65 10.59 -6.45
CA ALA A 232 16.32 11.25 -7.71
C ALA A 232 15.40 12.48 -7.55
N VAL A 233 14.82 12.69 -6.36
CA VAL A 233 13.90 13.81 -6.08
C VAL A 233 14.34 14.57 -4.84
N ARG A 234 14.08 15.87 -4.83
CA ARG A 234 14.21 16.69 -3.61
C ARG A 234 13.05 16.38 -2.70
N CYS A 235 13.29 15.98 -1.45
CA CYS A 235 12.24 15.79 -0.46
C CYS A 235 12.32 16.85 0.63
N VAL A 236 11.18 17.48 0.93
CA VAL A 236 11.07 18.53 1.96
C VAL A 236 9.99 18.19 2.98
N GLN A 237 10.20 18.59 4.24
CA GLN A 237 9.23 18.42 5.33
C GLN A 237 8.38 19.68 5.55
N SER A 238 8.94 20.85 5.27
CA SER A 238 8.22 22.12 5.24
C SER A 238 8.37 22.78 3.88
N LEU A 239 7.34 23.52 3.44
CA LEU A 239 7.39 24.32 2.24
C LEU A 239 8.43 25.46 2.33
N ASP A 240 8.80 25.89 3.55
CA ASP A 240 9.85 26.90 3.78
C ASP A 240 11.25 26.39 3.40
N GLN A 241 11.44 25.07 3.30
CA GLN A 241 12.68 24.46 2.82
C GLN A 241 12.82 24.58 1.30
N ILE A 242 11.83 25.14 0.60
CA ILE A 242 11.89 25.48 -0.82
C ILE A 242 12.15 26.99 -0.93
N PRO A 243 13.39 27.41 -1.25
CA PRO A 243 13.75 28.81 -1.43
C PRO A 243 12.76 29.56 -2.34
N ALA A 244 12.51 30.82 -2.02
CA ALA A 244 11.65 31.69 -2.84
C ALA A 244 12.19 31.90 -4.26
N ALA A 245 13.51 31.77 -4.44
CA ALA A 245 14.20 31.87 -5.72
C ALA A 245 14.01 30.63 -6.62
N ASP A 246 13.74 29.45 -6.04
CA ASP A 246 13.55 28.24 -6.82
C ASP A 246 12.26 28.35 -7.64
N ALA A 247 12.31 28.10 -8.95
CA ALA A 247 11.09 28.07 -9.74
C ALA A 247 10.27 26.82 -9.38
N ILE A 248 8.96 26.99 -9.22
CA ILE A 248 7.98 25.89 -9.17
C ILE A 248 6.90 26.26 -10.17
N ASP A 249 6.82 25.49 -11.24
CA ASP A 249 5.96 25.78 -12.38
C ASP A 249 4.59 25.13 -12.22
N VAL A 250 4.55 23.90 -11.69
CA VAL A 250 3.32 23.14 -11.46
C VAL A 250 3.30 22.53 -10.08
N VAL A 251 2.12 22.55 -9.46
CA VAL A 251 1.86 21.91 -8.18
C VAL A 251 0.85 20.79 -8.38
N VAL A 252 1.17 19.58 -7.92
CA VAL A 252 0.26 18.43 -7.93
C VAL A 252 -0.04 18.02 -6.49
N ASN A 253 -1.27 18.25 -6.05
CA ASN A 253 -1.71 18.02 -4.68
C ASN A 253 -2.47 16.68 -4.56
N LEU A 254 -1.78 15.61 -4.15
CA LEU A 254 -2.37 14.28 -3.93
C LEU A 254 -2.39 13.87 -2.46
N ALA A 255 -1.96 14.75 -1.56
CA ALA A 255 -1.92 14.46 -0.14
C ALA A 255 -3.34 14.30 0.44
N GLY A 256 -3.49 13.29 1.29
CA GLY A 256 -4.71 13.06 2.05
C GLY A 256 -4.60 11.81 2.92
N ALA A 257 -5.17 11.86 4.12
CA ALA A 257 -5.28 10.65 4.94
C ALA A 257 -6.19 9.62 4.23
N ARG A 258 -5.88 8.33 4.38
CA ARG A 258 -6.67 7.23 3.78
C ARG A 258 -8.14 7.36 4.18
N ILE A 259 -9.06 7.36 3.22
CA ILE A 259 -10.49 7.49 3.52
C ILE A 259 -11.03 6.19 4.12
N LEU A 260 -10.63 5.05 3.55
CA LEU A 260 -10.99 3.72 4.02
C LEU A 260 -10.11 3.29 5.21
N GLY A 261 -10.76 2.75 6.25
CA GLY A 261 -10.10 2.07 7.37
C GLY A 261 -10.88 2.20 8.67
N GLN A 262 -10.60 3.26 9.43
CA GLN A 262 -11.23 3.52 10.72
C GLN A 262 -12.61 4.16 10.54
N ARG A 263 -13.60 3.70 11.33
CA ARG A 263 -14.95 4.30 11.42
C ARG A 263 -14.87 5.82 11.57
N TRP A 264 -15.78 6.53 10.88
CA TRP A 264 -15.83 7.98 10.90
C TRP A 264 -16.42 8.54 12.19
N SER A 265 -15.58 8.62 13.23
CA SER A 265 -15.86 9.45 14.41
C SER A 265 -15.63 10.93 14.10
N ALA A 266 -16.15 11.84 14.93
CA ALA A 266 -15.90 13.28 14.80
C ALA A 266 -14.39 13.61 14.73
N ARG A 267 -13.57 12.93 15.56
CA ARG A 267 -12.09 13.06 15.52
C ARG A 267 -11.52 12.63 14.17
N ARG A 268 -12.02 11.54 13.59
CA ARG A 268 -11.57 11.04 12.29
C ARG A 268 -11.98 11.98 11.15
N GLN A 269 -13.23 12.47 11.18
CA GLN A 269 -13.73 13.46 10.22
C GLN A 269 -12.87 14.74 10.23
N GLN A 270 -12.53 15.25 11.42
CA GLN A 270 -11.62 16.40 11.56
C GLN A 270 -10.22 16.11 11.01
N GLN A 271 -9.70 14.90 11.23
CA GLN A 271 -8.43 14.50 10.62
C GLN A 271 -8.50 14.46 9.09
N LEU A 272 -9.61 13.97 8.51
CA LEU A 272 -9.83 13.93 7.08
C LEU A 272 -9.86 15.35 6.48
N LEU A 273 -10.60 16.27 7.12
CA LEU A 273 -10.64 17.69 6.75
C LEU A 273 -9.25 18.33 6.81
N ARG A 274 -8.54 18.22 7.95
CA ARG A 274 -7.18 18.77 8.10
C ARG A 274 -6.20 18.24 7.06
N SER A 275 -6.25 16.94 6.76
CA SER A 275 -5.35 16.30 5.80
C SER A 275 -5.58 16.69 4.34
N ARG A 276 -6.69 17.38 4.04
CA ARG A 276 -7.12 17.77 2.68
C ARG A 276 -7.29 19.28 2.59
N GLU A 277 -8.36 19.80 3.15
CA GLU A 277 -8.66 21.24 3.18
C GLU A 277 -7.54 22.02 3.86
N GLY A 278 -7.14 21.63 5.08
CA GLY A 278 -6.09 22.33 5.83
C GLY A 278 -4.73 22.33 5.13
N LEU A 279 -4.32 21.19 4.56
CA LEU A 279 -3.09 21.09 3.77
C LEU A 279 -3.17 21.92 2.49
N THR A 280 -4.32 21.92 1.82
CA THR A 280 -4.54 22.70 0.59
C THR A 280 -4.53 24.19 0.89
N GLN A 281 -5.11 24.64 2.01
CA GLN A 281 -5.03 26.03 2.47
C GLN A 281 -3.58 26.46 2.72
N GLN A 282 -2.76 25.61 3.35
CA GLN A 282 -1.33 25.88 3.53
C GLN A 282 -0.60 26.00 2.19
N LEU A 283 -0.90 25.10 1.25
CA LEU A 283 -0.32 25.10 -0.09
C LEU A 283 -0.67 26.38 -0.86
N VAL A 284 -1.93 26.81 -0.79
CA VAL A 284 -2.41 28.04 -1.44
C VAL A 284 -1.81 29.29 -0.79
N ALA A 285 -1.72 29.33 0.54
CA ALA A 285 -1.05 30.42 1.25
C ALA A 285 0.44 30.52 0.86
N TRP A 286 1.12 29.38 0.74
CA TRP A 286 2.49 29.35 0.25
C TRP A 286 2.60 29.83 -1.20
N ILE A 287 1.72 29.39 -2.11
CA ILE A 287 1.61 29.91 -3.49
C ILE A 287 1.43 31.44 -3.46
N ALA A 288 0.54 31.96 -2.62
CA ALA A 288 0.25 33.38 -2.47
C ALA A 288 1.48 34.20 -2.04
N ALA A 289 2.38 33.62 -1.25
CA ALA A 289 3.60 34.28 -0.79
C ALA A 289 4.78 34.23 -1.79
N ARG A 290 4.74 33.36 -2.82
CA ARG A 290 5.87 33.23 -3.76
C ARG A 290 6.03 34.43 -4.71
N PRO A 291 7.25 34.86 -5.04
CA PRO A 291 7.47 35.87 -6.09
C PRO A 291 7.04 35.38 -7.47
N ARG A 292 7.43 34.15 -7.84
CA ARG A 292 7.00 33.47 -9.07
C ARG A 292 5.94 32.43 -8.73
N LYS A 293 4.73 32.61 -9.28
CA LYS A 293 3.61 31.70 -9.09
C LYS A 293 3.75 30.47 -9.98
N PRO A 294 3.36 29.27 -9.52
CA PRO A 294 3.10 28.17 -10.45
C PRO A 294 1.96 28.57 -11.38
N TRP A 295 1.99 28.13 -12.62
CA TRP A 295 0.94 28.43 -13.58
C TRP A 295 -0.24 27.45 -13.46
N LEU A 296 -0.01 26.26 -12.86
CA LEU A 296 -1.03 25.22 -12.69
C LEU A 296 -0.97 24.56 -11.29
N LEU A 297 -2.15 24.39 -10.70
CA LEU A 297 -2.43 23.56 -9.53
C LEU A 297 -3.38 22.42 -9.93
N LEU A 298 -2.86 21.20 -10.00
CA LEU A 298 -3.64 19.98 -10.15
C LEU A 298 -3.96 19.44 -8.74
N SER A 299 -5.20 19.60 -8.28
CA SER A 299 -5.60 19.13 -6.95
C SER A 299 -6.44 17.86 -7.07
N GLY A 300 -6.05 16.81 -6.36
CA GLY A 300 -6.90 15.64 -6.18
C GLY A 300 -8.24 16.05 -5.52
N SER A 301 -9.28 15.33 -5.90
CA SER A 301 -10.61 15.33 -5.29
C SER A 301 -11.16 13.90 -5.38
N ALA A 302 -12.47 13.71 -5.21
CA ALA A 302 -13.12 12.42 -5.40
C ALA A 302 -14.54 12.61 -5.95
N ILE A 303 -15.04 11.56 -6.62
CA ILE A 303 -16.45 11.50 -7.03
C ILE A 303 -17.43 11.52 -5.84
N GLY A 304 -16.93 11.39 -4.60
CA GLY A 304 -17.72 11.63 -3.39
C GLY A 304 -18.29 13.04 -3.31
N TYR A 305 -17.83 13.99 -4.13
CA TYR A 305 -18.45 15.31 -4.33
C TYR A 305 -19.96 15.22 -4.62
N TYR A 306 -20.39 14.23 -5.40
CA TYR A 306 -21.79 14.07 -5.78
C TYR A 306 -22.66 13.41 -4.69
N GLY A 307 -22.05 12.96 -3.60
CA GLY A 307 -22.72 12.21 -2.55
C GLY A 307 -23.09 10.79 -2.97
N VAL A 308 -24.31 10.36 -2.65
CA VAL A 308 -24.83 9.01 -2.94
C VAL A 308 -25.98 9.07 -3.94
N GLN A 309 -26.01 8.11 -4.87
CA GLN A 309 -27.09 7.98 -5.84
C GLN A 309 -28.04 6.83 -5.44
N PRO A 310 -29.36 6.97 -5.60
CA PRO A 310 -30.28 5.86 -5.38
C PRO A 310 -29.89 4.62 -6.20
N GLN A 311 -29.91 3.45 -5.55
CA GLN A 311 -29.45 2.22 -6.19
C GLN A 311 -30.35 1.83 -7.37
N GLY A 312 -29.73 1.67 -8.55
CA GLY A 312 -30.44 1.38 -9.79
C GLY A 312 -30.92 2.61 -10.57
N ASP A 313 -30.77 3.83 -10.04
CA ASP A 313 -30.93 5.04 -10.84
C ASP A 313 -29.86 5.08 -11.94
N THR A 314 -30.26 5.30 -13.18
CA THR A 314 -29.37 5.24 -14.34
C THR A 314 -28.87 6.60 -14.77
N ALA A 315 -29.27 7.70 -14.10
CA ALA A 315 -28.83 9.04 -14.42
C ALA A 315 -27.30 9.16 -14.33
N GLU A 316 -26.70 9.81 -15.33
CA GLU A 316 -25.26 10.06 -15.39
C GLU A 316 -24.93 11.39 -14.72
N LEU A 317 -23.91 11.39 -13.87
CA LEU A 317 -23.41 12.57 -13.18
C LEU A 317 -22.13 13.05 -13.87
N ALA A 318 -22.22 14.19 -14.56
CA ALA A 318 -21.08 14.88 -15.16
C ALA A 318 -20.54 15.97 -14.21
N GLU A 319 -19.56 16.75 -14.67
CA GLU A 319 -18.86 17.74 -13.84
C GLU A 319 -19.74 18.90 -13.34
N ASP A 320 -20.88 19.14 -14.01
CA ASP A 320 -21.91 20.13 -13.69
C ASP A 320 -22.97 19.64 -12.68
N ALA A 321 -23.00 18.35 -12.36
CA ALA A 321 -23.97 17.81 -11.42
C ALA A 321 -23.76 18.37 -9.99
N PRO A 322 -24.85 18.67 -9.26
CA PRO A 322 -24.76 19.32 -7.96
C PRO A 322 -24.21 18.37 -6.88
N PRO A 323 -23.54 18.91 -5.85
CA PRO A 323 -23.17 18.14 -4.68
C PRO A 323 -24.37 17.91 -3.74
N GLN A 324 -24.17 17.06 -2.72
CA GLN A 324 -25.16 16.80 -1.67
C GLN A 324 -24.69 17.29 -0.29
N ASP A 325 -25.61 17.53 0.65
CA ASP A 325 -25.26 17.88 2.04
C ASP A 325 -25.03 16.64 2.89
N ILE A 326 -23.98 15.89 2.57
CA ILE A 326 -23.51 14.73 3.32
C ILE A 326 -22.00 14.83 3.52
N PHE A 327 -21.47 14.29 4.63
CA PHE A 327 -20.07 14.52 5.03
C PHE A 327 -19.05 14.28 3.90
N MET A 328 -19.17 13.18 3.13
CA MET A 328 -18.22 12.87 2.05
C MET A 328 -18.24 13.91 0.92
N SER A 329 -19.42 14.45 0.61
CA SER A 329 -19.62 15.50 -0.39
C SER A 329 -19.12 16.83 0.15
N THR A 330 -19.51 17.21 1.37
CA THR A 330 -19.06 18.44 2.04
C THR A 330 -17.53 18.48 2.19
N LEU A 331 -16.90 17.33 2.46
CA LEU A 331 -15.45 17.19 2.48
C LEU A 331 -14.83 17.55 1.12
N CYS A 332 -15.37 17.01 0.01
CA CYS A 332 -14.87 17.31 -1.34
C CYS A 332 -15.13 18.76 -1.72
N GLN A 333 -16.31 19.30 -1.43
CA GLN A 333 -16.64 20.71 -1.68
C GLN A 333 -15.68 21.67 -0.96
N ARG A 334 -15.38 21.42 0.32
CA ARG A 334 -14.43 22.23 1.09
C ARG A 334 -13.00 22.11 0.57
N TRP A 335 -12.62 20.91 0.14
CA TRP A 335 -11.32 20.66 -0.45
C TRP A 335 -11.13 21.39 -1.79
N GLU A 336 -12.11 21.28 -2.69
CA GLU A 336 -12.10 21.98 -3.99
C GLU A 336 -12.12 23.49 -3.80
N ARG A 337 -12.96 24.01 -2.88
CA ARG A 337 -12.99 25.44 -2.55
C ARG A 337 -11.64 25.96 -2.04
N ALA A 338 -10.94 25.18 -1.22
CA ALA A 338 -9.60 25.53 -0.78
C ALA A 338 -8.63 25.63 -1.95
N ALA A 339 -8.65 24.68 -2.89
CA ALA A 339 -7.80 24.72 -4.09
C ALA A 339 -8.14 25.90 -5.00
N HIS A 340 -9.43 26.18 -5.21
CA HIS A 340 -9.92 27.27 -6.07
C HIS A 340 -9.42 28.64 -5.63
N ALA A 341 -9.11 28.84 -4.34
CA ALA A 341 -8.54 30.09 -3.85
C ALA A 341 -7.21 30.46 -4.51
N ALA A 342 -6.48 29.51 -5.12
CA ALA A 342 -5.28 29.80 -5.90
C ALA A 342 -5.55 30.64 -7.17
N VAL A 343 -6.77 30.62 -7.70
CA VAL A 343 -7.19 31.43 -8.85
C VAL A 343 -7.00 32.93 -8.58
N ALA A 344 -7.26 33.38 -7.36
CA ALA A 344 -7.05 34.77 -6.95
C ALA A 344 -5.58 35.22 -7.04
N HIS A 345 -4.64 34.27 -7.17
CA HIS A 345 -3.22 34.52 -7.33
C HIS A 345 -2.72 34.25 -8.76
N GLY A 346 -3.63 34.15 -9.74
CA GLY A 346 -3.30 33.92 -11.14
C GLY A 346 -2.89 32.48 -11.47
N VAL A 347 -3.21 31.52 -10.59
CA VAL A 347 -2.90 30.10 -10.79
C VAL A 347 -4.14 29.37 -11.32
N ARG A 348 -4.00 28.65 -12.44
CA ARG A 348 -5.09 27.78 -12.92
C ARG A 348 -5.24 26.58 -12.01
N VAL A 349 -6.49 26.18 -11.76
CA VAL A 349 -6.80 25.09 -10.86
C VAL A 349 -7.59 24.02 -11.60
N ALA A 350 -7.10 22.78 -11.55
CA ALA A 350 -7.82 21.62 -12.02
C ALA A 350 -8.07 20.66 -10.86
N CYS A 351 -9.33 20.54 -10.45
CA CYS A 351 -9.81 19.63 -9.42
C CYS A 351 -10.13 18.26 -10.05
N LEU A 352 -9.37 17.24 -9.70
CA LEU A 352 -9.45 15.91 -10.31
C LEU A 352 -10.31 14.98 -9.45
N ARG A 353 -11.60 14.81 -9.80
CA ARG A 353 -12.54 13.96 -9.07
C ARG A 353 -12.31 12.49 -9.43
N PHE A 354 -11.48 11.82 -8.63
CA PHE A 354 -11.13 10.43 -8.87
C PHE A 354 -12.28 9.48 -8.55
N GLY A 355 -12.51 8.52 -9.46
CA GLY A 355 -13.29 7.32 -9.17
C GLY A 355 -12.54 6.32 -8.31
N PHE A 356 -13.07 5.10 -8.22
CA PHE A 356 -12.36 3.98 -7.60
C PHE A 356 -11.15 3.58 -8.45
N VAL A 357 -9.95 3.93 -7.98
CA VAL A 357 -8.71 3.67 -8.74
C VAL A 357 -8.33 2.20 -8.67
N LEU A 358 -8.34 1.53 -9.82
CA LEU A 358 -7.92 0.15 -10.00
C LEU A 358 -6.41 0.08 -10.20
N GLY A 359 -5.73 -0.65 -9.32
CA GLY A 359 -4.32 -0.99 -9.50
C GLY A 359 -3.84 -2.02 -8.48
N HIS A 360 -2.56 -2.38 -8.57
CA HIS A 360 -1.93 -3.38 -7.71
C HIS A 360 -1.82 -2.98 -6.23
N GLN A 361 -1.90 -1.68 -5.94
CA GLN A 361 -2.01 -1.13 -4.59
C GLN A 361 -3.36 -0.41 -4.43
N GLY A 362 -3.57 0.24 -3.29
CA GLY A 362 -4.83 0.93 -3.00
C GLY A 362 -5.89 -0.04 -2.46
N SER A 363 -7.15 0.15 -2.87
CA SER A 363 -8.31 -0.60 -2.36
C SER A 363 -8.68 -1.83 -3.19
N LEU A 364 -8.20 -1.94 -4.44
CA LEU A 364 -8.52 -3.08 -5.31
C LEU A 364 -8.09 -4.44 -4.71
N PRO A 365 -6.89 -4.62 -4.14
CA PRO A 365 -6.51 -5.92 -3.56
C PRO A 365 -7.45 -6.38 -2.44
N GLN A 366 -7.97 -5.45 -1.64
CA GLN A 366 -8.94 -5.75 -0.57
C GLN A 366 -10.28 -6.19 -1.14
N LEU A 367 -10.71 -5.59 -2.26
CA LEU A 367 -11.93 -5.95 -2.97
C LEU A 367 -11.82 -7.30 -3.68
N LEU A 368 -10.63 -7.64 -4.20
CA LEU A 368 -10.39 -8.90 -4.92
C LEU A 368 -10.12 -10.09 -4.00
N MET A 369 -9.63 -9.89 -2.79
CA MET A 369 -9.22 -10.98 -1.88
C MET A 369 -10.33 -12.03 -1.67
N PRO A 370 -11.60 -11.69 -1.35
CA PRO A 370 -12.65 -12.70 -1.19
C PRO A 370 -12.91 -13.48 -2.49
N ILE A 371 -12.81 -12.81 -3.64
CA ILE A 371 -13.00 -13.43 -4.96
C ILE A 371 -11.86 -14.41 -5.24
N GLN A 372 -10.61 -14.04 -4.94
CA GLN A 372 -9.43 -14.91 -5.10
C GLN A 372 -9.53 -16.20 -4.27
N LEU A 373 -10.15 -16.11 -3.09
CA LEU A 373 -10.43 -17.23 -2.20
C LEU A 373 -11.65 -18.09 -2.61
N GLY A 374 -12.31 -17.76 -3.72
CA GLY A 374 -13.53 -18.47 -4.17
C GLY A 374 -14.78 -18.13 -3.35
N MET A 375 -14.69 -17.11 -2.50
CA MET A 375 -15.77 -16.56 -1.67
C MET A 375 -16.36 -15.29 -2.31
N GLY A 376 -16.30 -15.19 -3.64
CA GLY A 376 -16.79 -14.04 -4.38
C GLY A 376 -18.32 -14.00 -4.46
N GLY A 377 -18.87 -12.78 -4.43
CA GLY A 377 -20.28 -12.51 -4.71
C GLY A 377 -20.64 -11.06 -4.48
N ARG A 378 -21.89 -10.69 -4.78
CA ARG A 378 -22.36 -9.31 -4.66
C ARG A 378 -22.22 -8.79 -3.22
N LEU A 379 -21.89 -7.50 -3.10
CA LEU A 379 -21.80 -6.80 -1.82
C LEU A 379 -23.08 -5.99 -1.59
N GLY A 380 -23.80 -6.28 -0.50
CA GLY A 380 -25.11 -5.69 -0.25
C GLY A 380 -26.12 -6.09 -1.32
N SER A 381 -26.76 -5.09 -1.95
CA SER A 381 -27.71 -5.33 -3.04
C SER A 381 -27.01 -5.69 -4.36
N GLY A 382 -25.76 -5.24 -4.56
CA GLY A 382 -25.02 -5.33 -5.82
C GLY A 382 -25.45 -4.32 -6.88
N ARG A 383 -26.48 -3.51 -6.62
CA ARG A 383 -27.06 -2.53 -7.58
C ARG A 383 -26.37 -1.18 -7.55
N GLN A 384 -25.57 -0.90 -6.53
CA GLN A 384 -24.84 0.35 -6.43
C GLN A 384 -23.82 0.49 -7.56
N TRP A 385 -23.68 1.71 -8.08
CA TRP A 385 -22.75 2.00 -9.16
C TRP A 385 -21.31 2.06 -8.68
N LEU A 386 -20.43 1.40 -9.40
CA LEU A 386 -18.99 1.52 -9.23
C LEU A 386 -18.43 2.31 -10.41
N SER A 387 -18.15 3.59 -10.17
CA SER A 387 -17.38 4.43 -11.09
C SER A 387 -15.90 4.30 -10.75
N TRP A 388 -15.11 3.77 -11.67
CA TRP A 388 -13.73 3.34 -11.45
C TRP A 388 -12.80 3.95 -12.51
N VAL A 389 -11.48 3.88 -12.31
CA VAL A 389 -10.50 4.24 -13.35
C VAL A 389 -9.25 3.39 -13.21
N HIS A 390 -8.64 2.96 -14.31
CA HIS A 390 -7.36 2.28 -14.26
C HIS A 390 -6.23 3.23 -13.86
N VAL A 391 -5.29 2.80 -13.01
CA VAL A 391 -4.22 3.69 -12.51
C VAL A 391 -3.35 4.28 -13.63
N HIS A 392 -3.12 3.58 -14.75
CA HIS A 392 -2.41 4.15 -15.89
C HIS A 392 -3.24 5.24 -16.60
N ASP A 393 -4.55 5.05 -16.75
CA ASP A 393 -5.43 6.07 -17.33
C ASP A 393 -5.56 7.29 -16.42
N LEU A 394 -5.53 7.10 -15.10
CA LEU A 394 -5.47 8.20 -14.14
C LEU A 394 -4.23 9.08 -14.37
N ILE A 395 -3.04 8.48 -14.51
CA ILE A 395 -1.80 9.23 -14.76
C ILE A 395 -1.82 9.91 -16.13
N ARG A 396 -2.32 9.21 -17.16
CA ARG A 396 -2.50 9.79 -18.50
C ARG A 396 -3.51 10.94 -18.48
N ALA A 397 -4.57 10.87 -17.67
CA ALA A 397 -5.53 11.95 -17.52
C ALA A 397 -4.90 13.17 -16.83
N ILE A 398 -4.07 12.98 -15.80
CA ILE A 398 -3.31 14.08 -15.19
C ILE A 398 -2.43 14.77 -16.25
N ALA A 399 -1.72 14.00 -17.05
CA ALA A 399 -0.86 14.51 -18.12
C ALA A 399 -1.65 15.23 -19.24
N HIS A 400 -2.82 14.70 -19.58
CA HIS A 400 -3.74 15.31 -20.55
C HIS A 400 -4.28 16.65 -20.05
N VAL A 401 -4.79 16.71 -18.81
CA VAL A 401 -5.30 17.95 -18.21
C VAL A 401 -4.19 19.01 -18.12
N TRP A 402 -2.98 18.60 -17.76
CA TRP A 402 -1.81 19.48 -17.81
C TRP A 402 -1.58 20.04 -19.21
N THR A 403 -1.54 19.18 -20.22
CA THR A 403 -1.26 19.56 -21.61
C THR A 403 -2.33 20.46 -22.20
N VAL A 404 -3.60 20.24 -21.84
CA VAL A 404 -4.71 21.12 -22.25
C VAL A 404 -4.63 22.50 -21.59
N ALA A 405 -4.10 22.58 -20.37
CA ALA A 405 -3.98 23.84 -19.62
C ALA A 405 -2.75 24.70 -20.00
N GLU A 406 -1.74 24.11 -20.66
CA GLU A 406 -0.48 24.78 -21.00
C GLU A 406 -0.58 25.88 -22.08
N PRO A 407 -1.33 25.70 -23.20
CA PRO A 407 -1.37 26.68 -24.29
C PRO A 407 -2.22 27.92 -23.99
N ASP A 408 -3.01 27.91 -22.92
CA ASP A 408 -4.04 28.92 -22.72
C ASP A 408 -3.46 30.23 -22.17
N THR A 409 -3.83 31.37 -22.78
CA THR A 409 -3.50 32.74 -22.32
C THR A 409 -4.70 33.40 -21.62
N GLY A 410 -5.81 32.68 -21.45
CA GLY A 410 -6.99 33.13 -20.74
C GLY A 410 -6.73 33.40 -19.25
N PRO A 411 -7.65 34.13 -18.58
CA PRO A 411 -7.56 34.36 -17.14
C PRO A 411 -7.47 33.04 -16.38
N ALA A 412 -6.82 33.06 -15.21
CA ALA A 412 -6.81 31.90 -14.34
C ALA A 412 -8.24 31.52 -13.96
N ASP A 413 -8.56 30.23 -14.07
CA ASP A 413 -9.86 29.67 -13.74
C ASP A 413 -9.72 28.39 -12.91
N ALA A 414 -10.85 27.91 -12.41
CA ALA A 414 -10.95 26.65 -11.71
C ALA A 414 -11.91 25.72 -12.47
N GLN A 415 -11.40 24.55 -12.86
CA GLN A 415 -12.17 23.52 -13.54
C GLN A 415 -12.14 22.22 -12.74
N ALA A 416 -13.22 21.44 -12.84
CA ALA A 416 -13.29 20.11 -12.25
C ALA A 416 -13.34 19.08 -13.37
N PHE A 417 -12.56 18.00 -13.25
CA PHE A 417 -12.52 16.89 -14.20
C PHE A 417 -12.91 15.60 -13.48
N ASN A 418 -13.91 14.88 -14.00
CA ASN A 418 -14.18 13.52 -13.54
C ASN A 418 -13.16 12.57 -14.15
N VAL A 419 -12.38 11.91 -13.29
CA VAL A 419 -11.39 10.92 -13.71
C VAL A 419 -11.94 9.53 -13.40
N THR A 420 -12.92 9.14 -14.21
CA THR A 420 -13.56 7.83 -14.25
C THR A 420 -13.45 7.25 -15.65
N ALA A 421 -13.39 5.93 -15.78
CA ALA A 421 -13.59 5.26 -17.06
C ALA A 421 -15.04 5.49 -17.52
N PRO A 422 -15.30 5.54 -18.84
CA PRO A 422 -16.65 5.82 -19.36
C PRO A 422 -17.66 4.71 -19.02
N GLY A 423 -17.20 3.47 -18.85
CA GLY A 423 -18.04 2.31 -18.51
C GLY A 423 -18.24 2.09 -17.01
N ALA A 424 -19.00 2.96 -16.34
CA ALA A 424 -19.48 2.67 -14.99
C ALA A 424 -20.37 1.40 -15.01
N LEU A 425 -20.28 0.58 -13.97
CA LEU A 425 -20.99 -0.68 -13.87
C LEU A 425 -21.51 -0.91 -12.45
N SER A 426 -22.52 -1.75 -12.29
CA SER A 426 -23.00 -2.12 -10.96
C SER A 426 -21.94 -2.95 -10.21
N GLN A 427 -21.99 -2.92 -8.88
CA GLN A 427 -21.08 -3.72 -8.05
C GLN A 427 -21.19 -5.22 -8.37
N GLU A 428 -22.39 -5.72 -8.64
CA GLU A 428 -22.60 -7.10 -9.06
C GLU A 428 -21.90 -7.40 -10.40
N ALA A 429 -22.07 -6.52 -11.38
CA ALA A 429 -21.42 -6.66 -12.68
C ALA A 429 -19.89 -6.66 -12.54
N PHE A 430 -19.35 -5.75 -11.71
CA PHE A 430 -17.90 -5.70 -11.43
C PHE A 430 -17.39 -6.99 -10.81
N THR A 431 -18.09 -7.49 -9.79
CA THR A 431 -17.72 -8.75 -9.12
C THR A 431 -17.73 -9.91 -10.10
N ARG A 432 -18.72 -9.98 -10.98
CA ARG A 432 -18.82 -11.04 -12.00
C ARG A 432 -17.67 -10.97 -13.01
N VAL A 433 -17.30 -9.77 -13.46
CA VAL A 433 -16.14 -9.57 -14.34
C VAL A 433 -14.85 -9.99 -13.62
N ALA A 434 -14.64 -9.56 -12.38
CA ALA A 434 -13.47 -9.90 -11.58
C ALA A 434 -13.35 -11.42 -11.36
N ALA A 435 -14.45 -12.09 -10.98
CA ALA A 435 -14.48 -13.53 -10.80
C ALA A 435 -14.19 -14.30 -12.11
N GLY A 436 -14.73 -13.82 -13.23
CA GLY A 436 -14.45 -14.38 -14.56
C GLY A 436 -12.98 -14.26 -14.96
N VAL A 437 -12.36 -13.09 -14.71
CA VAL A 437 -10.93 -12.86 -14.99
C VAL A 437 -10.03 -13.71 -14.07
N LEU A 438 -10.43 -13.89 -12.81
CA LEU A 438 -9.67 -14.68 -11.84
C LEU A 438 -9.92 -16.20 -11.94
N HIS A 439 -10.85 -16.64 -12.79
CA HIS A 439 -11.31 -18.03 -12.86
C HIS A 439 -11.72 -18.57 -11.48
N ARG A 440 -12.58 -17.82 -10.79
CA ARG A 440 -13.09 -18.14 -9.46
C ARG A 440 -14.62 -18.11 -9.42
N PRO A 441 -15.26 -18.92 -8.55
CA PRO A 441 -16.71 -18.95 -8.45
C PRO A 441 -17.23 -17.64 -7.83
N CYS A 442 -18.44 -17.23 -8.22
CA CYS A 442 -19.09 -15.98 -7.79
C CYS A 442 -20.55 -16.25 -7.41
N TRP A 443 -20.77 -16.72 -6.19
CA TRP A 443 -22.07 -17.20 -5.73
C TRP A 443 -22.44 -16.76 -4.32
N MET A 444 -21.49 -16.26 -3.53
CA MET A 444 -21.70 -15.99 -2.10
C MET A 444 -21.96 -14.49 -1.87
N PRO A 445 -23.23 -14.04 -1.76
CA PRO A 445 -23.52 -12.64 -1.48
C PRO A 445 -23.01 -12.28 -0.09
N THR A 446 -22.37 -11.11 0.04
CA THR A 446 -21.96 -10.54 1.33
C THR A 446 -23.07 -9.59 1.80
N PRO A 447 -23.77 -9.89 2.91
CA PRO A 447 -24.85 -9.03 3.39
C PRO A 447 -24.33 -7.63 3.78
N ALA A 448 -25.18 -6.61 3.62
CA ALA A 448 -24.83 -5.23 3.99
C ALA A 448 -24.67 -5.04 5.51
N ALA A 449 -25.42 -5.77 6.32
CA ALA A 449 -25.49 -5.55 7.77
C ALA A 449 -24.13 -5.72 8.49
N PRO A 450 -23.35 -6.81 8.28
CA PRO A 450 -22.01 -6.93 8.84
C PRO A 450 -21.07 -5.78 8.43
N VAL A 451 -21.15 -5.35 7.17
CA VAL A 451 -20.33 -4.26 6.62
C VAL A 451 -20.68 -2.92 7.29
N LYS A 452 -21.97 -2.62 7.45
CA LYS A 452 -22.46 -1.43 8.17
C LYS A 452 -22.07 -1.44 9.64
N LEU A 453 -22.16 -2.61 10.30
CA LEU A 453 -21.77 -2.74 11.71
C LEU A 453 -20.28 -2.47 11.92
N LEU A 454 -19.42 -3.00 11.04
CA LEU A 454 -17.97 -2.84 11.10
C LEU A 454 -17.51 -1.42 10.73
N LEU A 455 -18.11 -0.82 9.69
CA LEU A 455 -17.59 0.42 9.09
C LEU A 455 -18.41 1.68 9.43
N GLY A 456 -19.63 1.55 9.96
CA GLY A 456 -20.52 2.69 10.21
C GLY A 456 -20.86 3.47 8.92
N GLU A 457 -20.86 4.80 8.98
CA GLU A 457 -21.10 5.68 7.81
C GLU A 457 -20.09 5.47 6.67
N GLN A 458 -18.88 4.99 6.97
CA GLN A 458 -17.89 4.67 5.94
C GLN A 458 -18.34 3.49 5.06
N ALA A 459 -19.30 2.69 5.51
CA ALA A 459 -19.87 1.59 4.72
C ALA A 459 -20.53 2.09 3.43
N ASP A 460 -21.04 3.32 3.41
CA ASP A 460 -21.69 3.89 2.23
C ASP A 460 -20.72 4.07 1.06
N LEU A 461 -19.42 4.20 1.32
CA LEU A 461 -18.39 4.18 0.25
C LEU A 461 -18.25 2.83 -0.46
N LEU A 462 -18.79 1.75 0.11
CA LEU A 462 -18.76 0.39 -0.45
C LEU A 462 -20.17 -0.11 -0.84
N LEU A 463 -21.19 0.31 -0.10
CA LEU A 463 -22.56 -0.14 -0.24
C LEU A 463 -23.43 0.79 -1.07
N GLU A 464 -23.02 2.06 -1.21
CA GLU A 464 -23.62 3.03 -2.11
C GLU A 464 -22.64 3.40 -3.22
N GLY A 465 -23.09 4.22 -4.17
CA GLY A 465 -22.28 4.62 -5.30
C GLY A 465 -22.97 5.64 -6.19
N GLN A 466 -22.30 6.01 -7.26
CA GLN A 466 -22.76 7.03 -8.20
C GLN A 466 -22.24 6.72 -9.61
N ARG A 467 -23.08 6.92 -10.62
CA ARG A 467 -22.76 6.71 -12.04
C ARG A 467 -22.15 7.98 -12.62
N VAL A 468 -20.84 8.11 -12.53
CA VAL A 468 -20.09 9.31 -12.89
C VAL A 468 -19.39 9.14 -14.23
N VAL A 469 -19.58 10.12 -15.11
CA VAL A 469 -19.00 10.11 -16.46
C VAL A 469 -17.90 11.16 -16.62
N PRO A 470 -16.82 10.86 -17.38
CA PRO A 470 -15.68 11.75 -17.59
C PRO A 470 -15.93 12.73 -18.75
N ALA A 471 -17.03 13.51 -18.70
CA ALA A 471 -17.48 14.29 -19.84
C ALA A 471 -16.47 15.38 -20.27
N GLN A 472 -15.76 16.02 -19.33
CA GLN A 472 -14.74 17.02 -19.65
C GLN A 472 -13.49 16.40 -20.30
N LEU A 473 -13.03 15.24 -19.81
CA LEU A 473 -11.88 14.53 -20.39
C LEU A 473 -12.19 14.07 -21.82
N LEU A 474 -13.37 13.48 -22.04
CA LEU A 474 -13.78 13.04 -23.38
C LEU A 474 -13.91 14.22 -24.34
N ARG A 475 -14.50 15.33 -23.89
CA ARG A 475 -14.67 16.55 -24.71
C ARG A 475 -13.33 17.18 -25.13
N THR A 476 -12.30 17.05 -24.29
CA THR A 476 -10.94 17.54 -24.59
C THR A 476 -10.10 16.51 -25.35
N GLY A 477 -10.68 15.40 -25.80
CA GLY A 477 -10.02 14.41 -26.66
C GLY A 477 -9.24 13.32 -25.93
N PHE A 478 -9.42 13.16 -24.61
CA PHE A 478 -8.75 12.09 -23.87
C PHE A 478 -9.24 10.71 -24.31
N GLN A 479 -8.32 9.81 -24.64
CA GLN A 479 -8.61 8.44 -25.02
C GLN A 479 -8.17 7.48 -23.91
N PHE A 480 -9.10 6.67 -23.39
CA PHE A 480 -8.82 5.67 -22.37
C PHE A 480 -8.11 4.45 -22.96
N MET A 481 -7.04 4.00 -22.30
CA MET A 481 -6.36 2.75 -22.63
C MET A 481 -7.16 1.54 -22.14
N PHE A 482 -7.86 1.68 -21.01
CA PHE A 482 -8.72 0.67 -20.40
C PHE A 482 -10.15 1.20 -20.25
N PRO A 483 -10.93 1.27 -21.34
CA PRO A 483 -12.28 1.82 -21.31
C PRO A 483 -13.30 0.92 -20.59
N ASP A 484 -13.01 -0.38 -20.45
CA ASP A 484 -13.90 -1.38 -19.87
C ASP A 484 -13.27 -2.15 -18.70
N ALA A 485 -14.10 -2.60 -17.76
CA ALA A 485 -13.62 -3.23 -16.53
C ALA A 485 -12.90 -4.56 -16.80
N ARG A 486 -13.24 -5.28 -17.89
CA ARG A 486 -12.62 -6.55 -18.22
C ARG A 486 -11.19 -6.34 -18.70
N SER A 487 -10.91 -5.38 -19.58
CA SER A 487 -9.54 -5.07 -20.01
C SER A 487 -8.68 -4.61 -18.83
N ALA A 488 -9.20 -3.69 -18.00
CA ALA A 488 -8.53 -3.21 -16.80
C ALA A 488 -8.20 -4.34 -15.80
N LEU A 489 -9.19 -5.18 -15.46
CA LEU A 489 -8.97 -6.29 -14.53
C LEU A 489 -8.10 -7.38 -15.13
N THR A 490 -8.21 -7.67 -16.43
CA THR A 490 -7.32 -8.63 -17.10
C THR A 490 -5.88 -8.16 -17.00
N ASP A 491 -5.64 -6.87 -17.22
CA ASP A 491 -4.32 -6.29 -17.07
C ASP A 491 -3.78 -6.43 -15.63
N LEU A 492 -4.60 -6.11 -14.61
CA LEU A 492 -4.19 -6.14 -13.21
C LEU A 492 -4.15 -7.53 -12.56
N CYS A 493 -4.96 -8.47 -13.04
CA CYS A 493 -5.14 -9.78 -12.43
C CYS A 493 -4.47 -10.91 -13.19
N ARG A 494 -3.92 -10.68 -14.39
CA ARG A 494 -3.33 -11.70 -15.27
C ARG A 494 -2.44 -12.68 -14.47
N PRO A 495 -2.85 -13.95 -14.33
CA PRO A 495 -1.95 -14.99 -13.85
C PRO A 495 -0.94 -15.25 -14.96
N ARG A 496 0.18 -14.53 -14.91
CA ARG A 496 1.41 -14.90 -15.59
C ARG A 496 2.36 -15.52 -14.58
#